data_AF-A0A645EA74-F1
#
_entry.id   AF-A0A645EA74-F1
#
_cell.length_a   1.000
_cell.length_b   1.000
_cell.length_c   1.000
_cell.angle_alpha   90.00
_cell.angle_beta   90.00
_cell.angle_gamma   90.00
#
_symmetry.space_group_name_H-M   'P 1'
#
loop_
_entity.id
_entity.type
_entity.pdbx_description
1 polymer ?
#
loop_
_entity_poly.entity_id
_entity_poly.type
_entity_poly.pdbx_seq_one_letter_code
_entity_poly.pdbx_strand_id
1 'polypeptide(L)'
;MLNLLANPNLLEHDSFTDMLWAVFHVIDELQTRGEFDKQDKDDIDHLSNDILRAYTALIIEWVGYMNYLQNEYPFLFTLALRKNPFLKNK
;
A
#
# COMPACT_ATOMS: atom_id res chain seq x y z
N MET A 1 -15.15 1.79 -6.19
CA MET A 1 -13.82 2.10 -5.61
C MET A 1 -13.61 3.60 -5.37
N LEU A 2 -14.15 4.49 -6.20
CA LEU A 2 -14.11 5.97 -6.01
C LEU A 2 -14.68 6.51 -4.69
N ASN A 3 -15.56 5.77 -4.00
CA ASN A 3 -16.21 6.27 -2.78
C ASN A 3 -15.26 6.41 -1.58
N LEU A 4 -14.12 5.69 -1.56
CA LEU A 4 -13.15 5.84 -0.47
C LEU A 4 -12.40 7.17 -0.62
N LEU A 5 -11.88 7.47 -1.82
CA LEU A 5 -11.17 8.71 -2.14
C LEU A 5 -12.08 9.96 -2.08
N ALA A 6 -13.40 9.79 -2.17
CA ALA A 6 -14.37 10.87 -2.01
C ALA A 6 -14.59 11.27 -0.53
N ASN A 7 -13.98 10.57 0.43
CA ASN A 7 -14.08 10.95 1.84
C ASN A 7 -13.33 12.27 2.08
N PRO A 8 -14.02 13.35 2.52
CA PRO A 8 -13.37 14.64 2.74
C PRO A 8 -12.29 14.61 3.82
N ASN A 9 -12.33 13.64 4.75
CA ASN A 9 -11.25 13.43 5.73
C ASN A 9 -9.97 12.82 5.12
N LEU A 10 -10.00 12.42 3.84
CA LEU A 10 -8.84 11.95 3.08
C LEU A 10 -8.32 12.99 2.07
N LEU A 11 -9.00 14.13 1.90
CA LEU A 11 -8.67 15.15 0.90
C LEU A 11 -7.68 16.21 1.41
N GLU A 12 -6.77 15.82 2.30
CA GLU A 12 -5.53 16.56 2.50
C GLU A 12 -4.43 15.85 1.71
N HIS A 13 -3.57 16.60 1.03
CA HIS A 13 -2.42 16.09 0.27
C HIS A 13 -1.39 15.45 1.22
N ASP A 14 -1.75 14.28 1.74
CA ASP A 14 -1.01 13.55 2.75
C ASP A 14 -0.64 12.14 2.24
N SER A 15 0.43 11.62 2.82
CA SER A 15 1.05 10.33 2.55
C SER A 15 0.08 9.15 2.39
N PHE A 16 -1.03 9.14 3.15
CA PHE A 16 -2.08 8.13 3.04
C PHE A 16 -2.81 8.16 1.69
N THR A 17 -3.10 9.35 1.15
CA THR A 17 -3.78 9.50 -0.13
C THR A 17 -2.86 9.09 -1.29
N ASP A 18 -1.57 9.41 -1.19
CA ASP A 18 -0.56 8.94 -2.15
C ASP A 18 -0.42 7.41 -2.13
N MET A 19 -0.50 6.79 -0.94
CA MET A 19 -0.53 5.34 -0.79
C MET A 19 -1.73 4.72 -1.49
N LEU A 20 -2.94 5.28 -1.29
CA LEU A 20 -4.14 4.78 -1.96
C LEU A 20 -4.03 4.89 -3.48
N TRP A 21 -3.53 6.01 -3.99
CA TRP A 21 -3.31 6.19 -5.43
C TRP A 21 -2.35 5.14 -6.00
N ALA A 22 -1.21 4.92 -5.35
CA ALA A 22 -0.22 3.95 -5.79
C ALA A 22 -0.81 2.52 -5.82
N VAL A 23 -1.58 2.14 -4.80
CA VAL A 23 -2.25 0.82 -4.76
C VAL A 23 -3.30 0.69 -5.86
N PHE A 24 -4.14 1.71 -6.06
CA PHE A 24 -5.17 1.66 -7.11
C PHE A 24 -4.57 1.62 -8.51
N HIS A 25 -3.48 2.32 -8.77
CA HIS A 25 -2.77 2.24 -10.05
C HIS A 25 -2.30 0.82 -10.35
N VAL A 26 -1.70 0.12 -9.39
CA VAL A 26 -1.30 -1.29 -9.55
C VAL A 26 -2.51 -2.18 -9.83
N ILE A 27 -3.63 -1.96 -9.15
CA ILE A 27 -4.86 -2.74 -9.37
C ILE A 27 -5.41 -2.51 -10.79
N ASP A 28 -5.50 -1.26 -11.23
CA ASP A 28 -6.00 -0.91 -12.56
C ASP A 28 -5.10 -1.48 -13.66
N GLU A 29 -3.78 -1.40 -13.47
CA GLU A 29 -2.80 -1.98 -14.40
C GLU A 29 -2.94 -3.51 -14.49
N LEU A 30 -3.08 -4.20 -13.36
CA LEU A 30 -3.27 -5.65 -13.34
C LEU A 30 -4.62 -6.08 -13.97
N GLN A 31 -5.68 -5.28 -13.81
CA GLN A 31 -6.99 -5.56 -14.39
C GLN A 31 -7.01 -5.35 -15.91
N THR A 32 -6.21 -4.44 -16.43
CA THR A 32 -6.18 -4.08 -17.86
C THR A 32 -5.22 -4.95 -18.68
N ARG A 33 -4.20 -5.56 -18.04
CA ARG A 33 -3.10 -6.27 -18.73
C ARG A 33 -3.46 -7.59 -19.43
N GLY A 34 -4.63 -8.19 -19.18
CA GLY A 34 -5.01 -9.46 -19.84
C GLY A 34 -4.04 -10.61 -19.52
N GLU A 35 -3.62 -11.40 -20.52
CA GLU A 35 -2.70 -12.53 -20.33
C GLU A 35 -1.23 -12.06 -20.19
N PHE A 36 -0.50 -12.63 -19.23
CA PHE A 36 0.91 -12.30 -18.95
C PHE A 36 1.91 -12.85 -19.98
N ASP A 37 1.44 -13.65 -20.95
CA ASP A 37 2.29 -14.46 -21.84
C ASP A 37 2.95 -13.66 -22.98
N LYS A 38 2.66 -12.35 -23.12
CA LYS A 38 3.14 -11.50 -24.23
C LYS A 38 3.64 -10.11 -23.80
N GLN A 39 4.19 -9.97 -22.61
CA GLN A 39 4.64 -8.65 -22.14
C GLN A 39 6.05 -8.34 -22.64
N ASP A 40 6.22 -7.13 -23.19
CA ASP A 40 7.54 -6.59 -23.47
C ASP A 40 8.27 -6.31 -22.15
N LYS A 41 9.60 -6.26 -22.18
CA LYS A 41 10.42 -5.99 -21.02
C LYS A 41 10.04 -4.66 -20.36
N ASP A 42 9.76 -3.64 -21.18
CA ASP A 42 9.38 -2.31 -20.71
C ASP A 42 8.08 -2.34 -19.89
N ASP A 43 7.12 -3.19 -20.29
CA ASP A 43 5.87 -3.38 -19.56
C ASP A 43 6.14 -4.05 -18.20
N ILE A 44 7.00 -5.06 -18.14
CA ILE A 44 7.34 -5.73 -16.87
C ILE A 44 8.08 -4.76 -15.92
N ASP A 45 8.98 -3.94 -16.45
CA ASP A 45 9.73 -2.95 -15.68
C ASP A 45 8.78 -1.84 -15.15
N HIS A 46 7.79 -1.41 -15.94
CA HIS A 46 6.75 -0.49 -15.48
C HIS A 46 5.95 -1.05 -14.29
N LEU A 47 5.39 -2.25 -14.44
CA LEU A 47 4.60 -2.90 -13.39
C LEU A 47 5.43 -3.11 -12.12
N SER A 48 6.70 -3.50 -12.27
CA SER A 48 7.62 -3.67 -11.15
C SER A 48 7.85 -2.36 -10.39
N ASN A 49 7.99 -1.24 -11.11
CA ASN A 49 8.14 0.08 -10.49
C ASN A 49 6.86 0.54 -9.79
N ASP A 50 5.69 0.27 -10.38
CA ASP A 50 4.41 0.63 -9.79
C ASP A 50 4.12 -0.19 -8.51
N ILE A 51 4.41 -1.49 -8.53
CA ILE A 51 4.35 -2.35 -7.33
C ILE A 51 5.32 -1.84 -6.26
N LEU A 52 6.56 -1.49 -6.62
CA LEU A 52 7.55 -0.96 -5.68
C LEU A 52 7.08 0.36 -5.04
N ARG A 53 6.47 1.25 -5.83
CA ARG A 53 5.91 2.52 -5.35
C ARG A 53 4.80 2.26 -4.35
N ALA A 54 3.84 1.39 -4.68
CA ALA A 54 2.74 1.02 -3.79
C ALA A 54 3.23 0.38 -2.49
N TYR A 55 4.19 -0.56 -2.60
CA TYR A 55 4.75 -1.25 -1.44
C TYR A 55 5.50 -0.30 -0.50
N THR A 56 6.25 0.65 -1.05
CA THR A 56 6.95 1.67 -0.27
C THR A 56 5.96 2.57 0.48
N ALA A 57 4.91 3.04 -0.19
CA ALA A 57 3.89 3.87 0.44
C ALA A 57 3.13 3.12 1.55
N LEU A 58 2.80 1.84 1.33
CA LEU A 58 2.20 0.98 2.35
C LEU A 58 3.08 0.83 3.61
N ILE A 59 4.40 0.71 3.44
CA ILE A 59 5.34 0.62 4.57
C ILE A 59 5.32 1.92 5.38
N ILE A 60 5.34 3.08 4.71
CA ILE A 60 5.32 4.38 5.38
C ILE A 60 4.08 4.52 6.26
N GLU A 61 2.90 4.25 5.70
CA GLU A 61 1.63 4.28 6.43
C GLU A 61 1.61 3.27 7.58
N TRP A 62 2.13 2.07 7.36
CA TRP A 62 2.19 1.04 8.40
C TRP A 62 3.09 1.47 9.56
N VAL A 63 4.25 2.06 9.31
CA VAL A 63 5.13 2.59 10.37
C VAL A 63 4.45 3.72 11.12
N GLY A 64 3.78 4.64 10.41
CA GLY A 64 2.99 5.72 11.02
C GLY A 64 1.90 5.16 11.95
N TYR A 65 1.16 4.16 11.48
CA TYR A 65 0.15 3.45 12.27
C TYR A 65 0.74 2.77 13.51
N MET A 66 1.88 2.10 13.38
CA MET A 66 2.56 1.47 14.51
C MET A 66 2.99 2.49 15.58
N ASN A 67 3.48 3.66 15.16
CA ASN A 67 3.82 4.75 16.08
C ASN A 67 2.57 5.30 16.78
N TYR A 68 1.47 5.48 16.06
CA TYR A 68 0.18 5.88 16.65
C TYR A 68 -0.30 4.85 17.70
N LEU A 69 -0.30 3.56 17.35
CA LEU A 69 -0.68 2.50 18.28
C LEU A 69 0.22 2.47 19.52
N GLN A 70 1.53 2.69 19.36
CA GLN A 70 2.46 2.69 20.48
C GLN A 70 2.11 3.76 21.52
N ASN A 71 1.69 4.94 21.06
CA ASN A 71 1.40 6.08 21.93
C ASN A 71 -0.02 6.01 22.52
N GLU A 72 -1.02 5.67 21.71
CA GLU A 72 -2.43 5.76 22.12
C GLU A 72 -3.01 4.42 22.61
N TYR A 73 -2.51 3.29 22.08
CA TYR A 73 -3.05 1.96 22.37
C TYR A 73 -1.96 0.88 22.54
N PRO A 74 -1.12 0.95 23.60
CA PRO A 74 0.05 0.07 23.76
C PRO A 74 -0.25 -1.45 23.71
N PHE A 75 -1.45 -1.85 24.13
CA PHE A 75 -1.91 -3.23 24.03
C PHE A 75 -2.08 -3.68 22.56
N LEU A 76 -2.70 -2.83 21.72
CA LEU A 76 -2.86 -3.09 20.30
C LEU A 76 -1.53 -3.06 19.56
N PHE A 77 -0.62 -2.16 19.93
CA PHE A 77 0.74 -2.13 19.42
C PHE A 77 1.46 -3.47 19.62
N THR A 78 1.38 -4.02 20.84
CA THR A 78 2.00 -5.31 21.17
C THR A 78 1.41 -6.45 20.34
N LEU A 79 0.09 -6.44 20.12
CA LEU A 79 -0.58 -7.42 19.27
C LEU A 79 -0.14 -7.28 17.80
N ALA A 80 -0.07 -6.06 17.28
CA ALA A 80 0.34 -5.76 15.92
C ALA A 80 1.79 -6.19 15.65
N LEU A 81 2.71 -6.00 16.59
CA LEU A 81 4.09 -6.50 16.50
C LEU A 81 4.18 -8.02 16.33
N ARG A 82 3.31 -8.77 17.01
CA ARG A 82 3.28 -10.25 16.93
C ARG A 82 2.67 -10.78 15.64
N LYS A 83 1.82 -9.99 14.99
CA LYS A 83 1.16 -10.30 13.72
C LYS A 83 1.73 -9.49 12.57
N ASN A 84 2.92 -8.92 12.76
CA ASN A 84 3.53 -8.01 11.81
C ASN A 84 3.79 -8.73 10.47
N PRO A 85 3.38 -8.14 9.32
CA PRO A 85 3.56 -8.74 7.99
C PRO A 85 5.02 -9.01 7.58
N PHE A 86 6.00 -8.39 8.24
CA PHE A 86 7.43 -8.56 7.99
C PHE A 86 8.09 -9.64 8.86
N LEU A 87 7.34 -10.31 9.73
CA LEU A 87 7.85 -11.48 10.43
C LEU A 87 8.12 -12.58 9.39
N LYS A 88 9.38 -13.01 9.27
CA LYS A 88 9.72 -14.23 8.54
C LYS A 88 8.89 -15.36 9.13
N ASN A 89 8.10 -16.04 8.30
CA ASN A 89 7.60 -17.37 8.62
C ASN A 89 8.82 -18.21 9.04
N LYS A 90 8.80 -18.71 10.28
CA LYS A 90 9.83 -19.64 10.77
C LYS A 90 9.75 -20.96 10.03
#